data_AF-A0A975TA74-F1
#
_entry.id   AF-A0A975TA74-F1
#
_cell.length_a   1.000
_cell.length_b   1.000
_cell.length_c   1.000
_cell.angle_alpha   90.00
_cell.angle_beta   90.00
_cell.angle_gamma   90.00
#
_symmetry.space_group_name_H-M   'P 1'
#
loop_
_entity.id
_entity.type
_entity.pdbx_description
1 polymer ?
#
loop_
_entity_poly.entity_id
_entity_poly.type
_entity_poly.pdbx_seq_one_letter_code
_entity_poly.pdbx_strand_id
1 'polypeptide(L)'
;MTGKSVNIGYVYYAQSHQRQLVQITPELRQSTIDTIASVQNLLITGIMPKPIYSKRCKGCSLYSQCLPEVREKMSRYQEEN
;
A
#
# COMPACT_ATOMS: atom_id res chain seq x y z
N MET A 1 14.68 5.35 24.70
CA MET A 1 15.16 4.94 23.35
C MET A 1 16.68 5.05 23.35
N THR A 2 17.40 4.09 22.75
CA THR A 2 18.87 3.96 22.89
C THR A 2 19.71 5.05 22.21
N GLY A 3 19.09 5.97 21.45
CA GLY A 3 19.76 7.09 20.78
C GLY A 3 20.71 6.69 19.63
N LYS A 4 20.89 5.39 19.37
CA LYS A 4 21.78 4.88 18.34
C LYS A 4 21.07 4.74 17.00
N SER A 5 21.76 5.08 15.92
CA SER A 5 21.29 4.84 14.56
C SER A 5 21.33 3.35 14.23
N VAL A 6 20.26 2.86 13.59
CA VAL A 6 20.15 1.49 13.09
C VAL A 6 20.05 1.58 11.57
N ASN A 7 21.12 1.17 10.89
CA ASN A 7 21.25 1.31 9.44
C ASN A 7 21.02 -0.01 8.69
N ILE A 8 20.95 -1.14 9.39
CA ILE A 8 20.75 -2.47 8.82
C ILE A 8 19.70 -3.21 9.63
N GLY A 9 18.75 -3.81 8.94
CA GLY A 9 17.75 -4.73 9.50
C GLY A 9 17.71 -6.03 8.70
N TYR A 10 16.92 -6.99 9.19
CA TYR A 10 16.66 -8.23 8.48
C TYR A 10 15.17 -8.58 8.54
N VAL A 11 14.63 -9.02 7.41
CA VAL A 11 13.33 -9.72 7.35
C VAL A 11 13.61 -11.21 7.43
N TYR A 12 13.06 -11.88 8.43
CA TYR A 12 13.19 -13.32 8.57
C TYR A 12 11.95 -14.03 8.03
N TYR A 13 12.15 -14.89 7.03
CA TYR A 13 11.09 -15.73 6.48
C TYR A 13 11.02 -17.05 7.26
N ALA A 14 10.00 -17.20 8.09
CA ALA A 14 9.83 -18.38 8.95
C ALA A 14 9.68 -19.69 8.17
N GLN A 15 9.17 -19.67 6.94
CA GLN A 15 9.02 -20.90 6.14
C GLN A 15 10.35 -21.43 5.60
N SER A 16 11.22 -20.53 5.10
CA SER A 16 12.50 -20.91 4.49
C SER A 16 13.68 -20.78 5.44
N HIS A 17 13.45 -20.25 6.65
CA HIS A 17 14.48 -19.85 7.61
C HIS A 17 15.53 -18.88 7.04
N GLN A 18 15.20 -18.14 5.99
CA GLN A 18 16.11 -17.19 5.35
C GLN A 18 15.97 -15.80 5.96
N ARG A 19 17.10 -15.09 6.04
CA ARG A 19 17.14 -13.67 6.39
C ARG A 19 17.45 -12.85 5.15
N GLN A 20 16.55 -11.94 4.82
CA GLN A 20 16.78 -10.94 3.80
C GLN A 20 17.31 -9.67 4.46
N LEU A 21 18.53 -9.27 4.09
CA LEU A 21 19.12 -8.02 4.56
C LEU A 21 18.33 -6.83 4.01
N VAL A 22 18.10 -5.84 4.87
CA VAL A 22 17.48 -4.56 4.51
C VAL A 22 18.42 -3.44 4.94
N GLN A 23 18.94 -2.69 3.96
CA GLN A 23 19.64 -1.44 4.21
C GLN A 23 18.61 -0.37 4.54
N ILE A 24 18.71 0.23 5.72
CA ILE A 24 17.79 1.28 6.19
C ILE A 24 18.39 2.63 5.81
N THR A 25 18.28 2.96 4.53
CA THR A 25 18.81 4.21 3.97
C THR A 25 17.94 5.41 4.36
N PRO A 26 18.48 6.65 4.30
CA PRO A 26 17.69 7.86 4.51
C PRO A 26 16.47 7.95 3.58
N GLU A 27 16.60 7.52 2.32
CA GLU A 27 15.52 7.55 1.32
C GLU A 27 14.41 6.56 1.68
N LEU A 28 14.77 5.35 2.12
CA LEU A 28 13.79 4.36 2.59
C LEU A 28 13.06 4.86 3.85
N ARG A 29 13.78 5.51 4.77
CA ARG A 29 13.17 6.12 5.96
C ARG A 29 12.19 7.22 5.57
N GLN A 30 12.59 8.12 4.68
CA GLN A 30 11.74 9.23 4.25
C GLN A 30 10.47 8.71 3.55
N SER A 31 10.62 7.79 2.59
CA SER A 31 9.49 7.18 1.90
C SER A 31 8.52 6.48 2.86
N THR A 32 9.03 5.85 3.92
CA THR A 32 8.20 5.24 4.97
C THR A 32 7.41 6.31 5.74
N ILE A 33 8.07 7.39 6.16
CA ILE A 33 7.43 8.51 6.88
C ILE A 33 6.34 9.15 6.02
N ASP A 34 6.62 9.41 4.74
CA ASP A 34 5.67 10.00 3.80
C ASP A 34 4.44 9.09 3.58
N THR A 35 4.67 7.78 3.50
CA THR A 35 3.61 6.78 3.39
C THR A 35 2.73 6.78 4.64
N ILE A 36 3.33 6.83 5.83
CA ILE A 36 2.60 6.90 7.10
C ILE A 36 1.71 8.16 7.12
N ALA A 37 2.27 9.33 6.78
CA ALA A 37 1.51 10.57 6.74
C ALA A 37 0.35 10.51 5.73
N SER A 38 0.58 9.91 4.57
CA SER A 38 -0.47 9.73 3.55
C SER A 38 -1.61 8.85 4.04
N VAL A 39 -1.30 7.72 4.71
CA VAL A 39 -2.30 6.82 5.28
C VAL A 39 -3.05 7.49 6.43
N GLN A 40 -2.37 8.24 7.30
CA GLN A 40 -3.03 9.02 8.36
C GLN A 40 -4.02 10.03 7.78
N ASN A 41 -3.65 10.74 6.72
CA ASN A 41 -4.55 11.67 6.04
C ASN A 41 -5.79 10.97 5.47
N LEU A 42 -5.64 9.78 4.86
CA LEU A 42 -6.77 8.97 4.39
C LEU A 42 -7.72 8.61 5.53
N LEU A 43 -7.19 8.22 6.70
CA LEU A 43 -7.99 7.84 7.86
C LEU A 43 -8.71 9.04 8.49
N ILE A 44 -8.07 10.20 8.56
CA ILE A 44 -8.64 11.42 9.16
C ILE A 44 -9.72 12.02 8.24
N THR A 45 -9.46 12.08 6.94
CA THR A 45 -10.39 12.71 5.98
C THR A 45 -11.51 11.79 5.54
N GLY A 46 -11.29 10.46 5.59
CA GLY A 46 -12.19 9.47 5.01
C GLY A 46 -12.25 9.50 3.47
N ILE A 47 -11.42 10.32 2.81
CA ILE A 47 -11.42 10.44 1.35
C ILE A 47 -10.66 9.26 0.77
N MET A 48 -11.39 8.28 0.26
CA MET A 48 -10.78 7.08 -0.35
C MET A 48 -10.16 7.42 -1.72
N PRO A 49 -8.93 6.92 -1.99
CA PRO A 49 -8.31 7.12 -3.28
C PRO A 49 -9.08 6.36 -4.36
N LYS A 50 -8.99 6.84 -5.61
CA LYS A 50 -9.60 6.17 -6.75
C LYS A 50 -9.01 4.76 -6.89
N PRO A 51 -9.85 3.74 -7.14
CA PRO A 51 -9.35 2.38 -7.33
C PRO A 51 -8.50 2.31 -8.60
N ILE A 52 -7.41 1.56 -8.53
CA ILE A 52 -6.52 1.27 -9.67
C ILE A 52 -6.50 -0.24 -9.85
N TYR A 53 -7.12 -0.72 -10.92
CA TYR A 53 -7.10 -2.15 -11.24
C TYR A 53 -5.70 -2.57 -11.72
N SER A 54 -5.11 -3.58 -11.08
CA SER A 54 -3.78 -4.10 -11.41
C SER A 54 -3.63 -5.56 -10.99
N LYS A 55 -2.47 -6.18 -11.26
CA LYS A 55 -2.18 -7.56 -10.82
C LYS A 55 -2.33 -7.76 -9.30
N ARG A 56 -2.17 -6.70 -8.50
CA ARG A 56 -2.35 -6.72 -7.03
C ARG A 56 -3.80 -6.96 -6.61
N CYS A 57 -4.76 -6.68 -7.48
CA CYS A 57 -6.17 -6.92 -7.21
C CYS A 57 -6.49 -8.43 -7.16
N LYS A 58 -5.72 -9.27 -7.86
CA LYS A 58 -5.90 -10.73 -7.83
C LYS A 58 -5.45 -11.26 -6.47
N GLY A 59 -6.42 -11.70 -5.66
CA GLY A 59 -6.20 -12.16 -4.29
C GLY A 59 -6.23 -11.03 -3.23
N CYS A 60 -6.59 -9.80 -3.62
CA CYS A 60 -6.79 -8.72 -2.65
C CYS A 60 -8.03 -8.99 -1.80
N SER A 61 -7.88 -8.98 -0.48
CA SER A 61 -8.98 -9.17 0.48
C SER A 61 -10.08 -8.09 0.38
N LEU A 62 -9.75 -6.93 -0.18
CA LEU A 62 -10.67 -5.81 -0.35
C LEU A 62 -11.37 -5.79 -1.73
N TYR A 63 -11.11 -6.75 -2.62
CA TYR A 63 -11.59 -6.69 -4.01
C TYR A 63 -13.13 -6.53 -4.12
N SER A 64 -13.89 -7.29 -3.33
CA SER A 64 -15.35 -7.26 -3.34
C SER A 64 -15.95 -5.96 -2.80
N GLN A 65 -15.22 -5.23 -1.96
CA GLN A 65 -15.65 -3.93 -1.43
C GLN A 65 -15.18 -2.78 -2.31
N CYS A 66 -13.95 -2.87 -2.82
CA CYS A 66 -13.32 -1.86 -3.66
C CYS A 66 -13.93 -1.82 -5.07
N LEU A 67 -14.34 -2.97 -5.61
CA LEU A 67 -14.95 -3.14 -6.94
C LEU A 67 -14.22 -2.36 -8.05
N PRO A 68 -12.90 -2.55 -8.22
CA PRO A 68 -12.07 -1.65 -9.02
C PRO A 68 -12.45 -1.59 -10.51
N GLU A 69 -13.06 -2.64 -11.04
CA GLU A 69 -13.50 -2.71 -12.45
C GLU A 69 -14.84 -2.02 -12.71
N VAL A 70 -15.67 -1.83 -11.66
CA VAL A 70 -17.02 -1.26 -11.82
C VAL A 70 -16.95 0.18 -12.31
N ARG A 71 -15.95 0.94 -11.86
CA ARG A 71 -15.75 2.33 -12.26
C ARG A 71 -15.56 2.48 -13.77
N GLU A 72 -14.75 1.62 -14.40
CA GLU A 72 -14.57 1.64 -15.85
C GLU A 72 -15.82 1.21 -16.60
N LYS A 73 -16.55 0.22 -16.07
CA LYS A 73 -17.81 -0.25 -16.69
C LYS A 73 -18.88 0.84 -16.64
N MET A 74 -19.08 1.49 -15.49
CA MET A 74 -20.05 2.58 -15.33
C MET A 74 -19.75 3.77 -16.25
N SER A 75 -18.48 4.12 -16.45
CA SER A 75 -18.12 5.21 -17.40
C SER A 75 -18.55 4.93 -18.84
N ARG A 76 -18.77 3.66 -19.21
CA ARG A 76 -19.19 3.25 -20.56
C ARG A 76 -20.71 3.09 -20.70
N TYR A 77 -21.43 2.99 -19.60
CA TYR A 77 -22.89 3.00 -19.62
C TYR A 77 -23.37 4.45 -19.71
N GLN A 78 -23.92 4.83 -20.87
CA GLN A 78 -24.76 6.02 -21.03
C GLN A 78 -26.18 5.50 -21.20
N GLU A 79 -27.09 5.89 -20.31
CA GLU A 79 -28.52 5.68 -20.55
C GLU A 79 -28.93 6.66 -21.67
N GLU A 80 -29.48 6.13 -22.77
CA GLU A 80 -30.14 6.95 -23.79
C GLU A 80 -31.35 7.62 -23.13
N ASN A 81 -31.34 8.95 -23.09
CA ASN A 81 -32.48 9.78 -22.69
C ASN A 81 -33.46 9.94 -23.87
#